data_AF-W1VBH5-F1
#
_entry.id   AF-W1VBH5-F1
#
_cell.length_a   1.000
_cell.length_b   1.000
_cell.length_c   1.000
_cell.angle_alpha   90.00
_cell.angle_beta   90.00
_cell.angle_gamma   90.00
#
_symmetry.space_group_name_H-M   'P 1'
#
loop_
_entity.id
_entity.type
_entity.pdbx_description
1 polymer ?
#
loop_
_entity_poly.entity_id
_entity_poly.type
_entity_poly.pdbx_seq_one_letter_code
_entity_poly.pdbx_strand_id
1 'polypeptide(L)'
;MRASGLPYTIVRPGWFDYNEADELALVMRQGDTQWTGSPADGVVSRAQIAQVLVASLRSTAATGKTLELVATTGQATRDLEALFAALEVDTGLEGVHDRDTLPLASEPEDVR
;
A
#
# COMPACT_ATOMS: atom_id res chain seq x y z
N MET A 1 -3.62 12.95 4.49
CA MET A 1 -2.97 13.03 3.15
C MET A 1 -3.98 13.22 2.03
N ARG A 2 -4.96 12.32 1.84
CA ARG A 2 -5.92 12.42 0.71
C ARG A 2 -6.71 13.74 0.66
N ALA A 3 -7.04 14.30 1.82
CA ALA A 3 -7.73 15.59 1.93
C ALA A 3 -6.85 16.83 1.60
N SER A 4 -5.54 16.69 1.40
CA SER A 4 -4.64 17.85 1.26
C SER A 4 -4.68 18.50 -0.13
N GLY A 5 -5.23 17.83 -1.14
CA GLY A 5 -5.17 18.27 -2.54
C GLY A 5 -3.78 18.20 -3.19
N LEU A 6 -2.76 17.69 -2.48
CA LEU A 6 -1.42 17.49 -3.02
C LEU A 6 -1.31 16.13 -3.71
N PRO A 7 -0.39 15.96 -4.69
CA PRO A 7 -0.02 14.64 -5.17
C PRO A 7 0.53 13.79 -4.02
N TYR A 8 0.10 12.53 -3.95
CA TYR A 8 0.56 11.59 -2.92
C TYR A 8 0.63 10.16 -3.47
N THR A 9 1.36 9.33 -2.74
CA THR A 9 1.25 7.87 -2.79
C THR A 9 1.31 7.38 -1.35
N ILE A 10 0.35 6.58 -0.93
CA ILE A 10 0.29 5.99 0.41
C ILE A 10 0.67 4.52 0.28
N VAL A 11 1.79 4.13 0.88
CA VAL A 11 2.25 2.74 0.94
C VAL A 11 1.92 2.20 2.33
N ARG A 12 1.13 1.12 2.36
CA ARG A 12 0.76 0.34 3.55
C ARG A 12 1.53 -0.99 3.53
N PRO A 13 2.76 -1.01 4.02
CA PRO A 13 3.56 -2.22 3.95
C PRO A 13 3.07 -3.28 4.95
N GLY A 14 3.21 -4.56 4.58
CA GLY A 14 2.99 -5.71 5.47
C GLY A 14 4.05 -5.81 6.57
N TRP A 15 4.18 -6.98 7.20
CA TRP A 15 5.09 -7.17 8.33
C TRP A 15 6.57 -6.98 7.94
N PHE A 16 7.28 -6.04 8.58
CA PHE A 16 8.67 -5.70 8.23
C PHE A 16 9.67 -6.69 8.78
N ASP A 17 10.64 -7.09 7.94
CA ASP A 17 11.76 -7.95 8.33
C ASP A 17 11.34 -9.35 8.83
N TYR A 18 10.10 -9.78 8.53
CA TYR A 18 9.61 -11.15 8.69
C TYR A 18 9.72 -11.96 7.38
N ASN A 19 10.35 -11.39 6.36
CA ASN A 19 10.49 -12.03 5.07
C ASN A 19 11.68 -12.98 5.01
N GLU A 20 11.54 -14.03 4.22
CA GLU A 20 12.60 -14.95 3.83
C GLU A 20 13.45 -14.36 2.68
N ALA A 21 14.62 -14.96 2.45
CA ALA A 21 15.58 -14.46 1.46
C ALA A 21 15.10 -14.54 0.01
N ASP A 22 14.13 -15.42 -0.29
CA ASP A 22 13.58 -15.64 -1.63
C ASP A 22 12.22 -14.96 -1.85
N GLU A 23 11.69 -14.23 -0.85
CA GLU A 23 10.48 -13.43 -0.96
C GLU A 23 10.77 -12.08 -1.61
N LEU A 24 11.05 -12.13 -2.91
CA LEU A 24 11.50 -10.97 -3.70
C LEU A 24 10.44 -10.44 -4.65
N ALA A 25 9.40 -11.21 -4.96
CA ALA A 25 8.34 -10.81 -5.87
C ALA A 25 7.34 -9.87 -5.17
N LEU A 26 7.34 -8.60 -5.55
CA LEU A 26 6.46 -7.59 -4.96
C LEU A 26 5.04 -7.72 -5.50
N VAL A 27 4.08 -7.62 -4.58
CA VAL A 27 2.64 -7.59 -4.87
C VAL A 27 2.05 -6.32 -4.26
N MET A 28 1.30 -5.57 -5.08
CA MET A 28 0.55 -4.41 -4.65
C MET A 28 -0.95 -4.75 -4.63
N ARG A 29 -1.63 -4.47 -3.51
CA ARG A 29 -3.06 -4.78 -3.32
C ARG A 29 -3.83 -3.54 -2.85
N GLN A 30 -5.15 -3.63 -2.87
CA GLN A 30 -6.07 -2.62 -2.33
C GLN A 30 -7.22 -3.30 -1.60
N GLY A 31 -7.77 -2.62 -0.60
CA GLY A 31 -8.95 -3.02 0.14
C GLY A 31 -8.71 -3.68 1.49
N ASP A 32 -7.45 -3.80 1.91
CA ASP A 32 -7.02 -4.28 3.22
C ASP A 32 -7.81 -5.53 3.61
N THR A 33 -7.54 -6.66 2.95
CA THR A 33 -8.39 -7.86 3.08
C THR A 33 -7.79 -8.94 3.98
N GLN A 34 -6.58 -8.73 4.50
CA GLN A 34 -5.84 -9.70 5.31
C GLN A 34 -5.68 -9.21 6.75
N TRP A 35 -6.41 -9.83 7.67
CA TRP A 35 -6.56 -9.39 9.07
C TRP A 35 -6.26 -10.47 10.10
N THR A 36 -5.37 -11.42 9.78
CA THR A 36 -5.01 -12.47 10.73
C THR A 36 -4.24 -11.91 11.93
N GLY A 37 -3.71 -10.68 11.83
CA GLY A 37 -2.90 -10.05 12.87
C GLY A 37 -1.55 -10.74 13.01
N SER A 38 -1.06 -11.34 11.92
CA SER A 38 0.16 -12.15 11.91
C SER A 38 0.91 -11.97 10.59
N PRO A 39 2.20 -12.39 10.50
CA PRO A 39 2.96 -12.36 9.26
C PRO A 39 2.28 -13.08 8.07
N ALA A 40 1.29 -13.94 8.31
CA ALA A 40 0.48 -14.54 7.25
C ALA A 40 -0.32 -13.51 6.43
N ASP A 41 -0.51 -12.29 6.93
CA ASP A 41 -1.11 -11.17 6.17
C ASP A 41 -0.18 -10.62 5.08
N GLY A 42 1.08 -11.06 5.10
CA GLY A 42 2.11 -10.71 4.14
C GLY A 42 3.26 -9.96 4.79
N VAL A 43 4.45 -10.17 4.22
CA VAL A 43 5.73 -9.68 4.73
C VAL A 43 6.41 -8.84 3.67
N VAL A 44 7.32 -7.96 4.07
CA VAL A 44 8.14 -7.18 3.13
C VAL A 44 9.42 -6.69 3.83
N SER A 45 10.53 -6.67 3.10
CA SER A 45 11.79 -6.12 3.64
C SER A 45 11.81 -4.60 3.59
N ARG A 46 12.58 -3.97 4.49
CA ARG A 46 12.84 -2.51 4.43
C ARG A 46 13.47 -2.07 3.10
N ALA A 47 14.29 -2.91 2.48
CA ALA A 47 14.91 -2.62 1.19
C ALA A 47 13.86 -2.52 0.07
N GLN A 48 12.88 -3.43 0.05
CA GLN A 48 11.78 -3.40 -0.89
C GLN A 48 10.85 -2.20 -0.66
N ILE A 49 10.56 -1.86 0.60
CA ILE A 49 9.81 -0.63 0.92
C ILE A 49 10.54 0.59 0.36
N ALA A 50 11.85 0.72 0.62
CA ALA A 50 12.65 1.82 0.10
C ALA A 50 12.65 1.86 -1.44
N GLN A 51 12.75 0.70 -2.10
CA GLN A 51 12.66 0.60 -3.56
C GLN A 51 11.33 1.16 -4.09
N VAL A 52 10.20 0.77 -3.49
CA VAL A 52 8.87 1.23 -3.90
C VAL A 52 8.68 2.72 -3.63
N LEU A 53 9.13 3.22 -2.47
CA LEU A 53 9.05 4.65 -2.14
C LEU A 53 9.89 5.51 -3.10
N VAL A 54 11.10 5.07 -3.46
CA VAL A 54 11.93 5.82 -4.43
C VAL A 54 11.31 5.77 -5.83
N ALA A 55 10.75 4.62 -6.22
CA ALA A 55 10.10 4.48 -7.53
C ALA A 55 8.83 5.32 -7.64
N SER A 56 8.00 5.40 -6.60
CA SER A 56 6.74 6.16 -6.64
C SER A 56 6.97 7.65 -6.87
N LEU A 57 8.06 8.22 -6.35
CA LEU A 57 8.44 9.63 -6.58
C LEU A 57 8.69 9.95 -8.06
N ARG A 58 8.97 8.94 -8.89
CA ARG A 58 9.28 9.09 -10.33
C ARG A 58 8.18 8.57 -11.24
N SER A 59 7.08 8.08 -10.67
CA SER A 59 6.01 7.41 -11.41
C SER A 59 4.72 8.24 -11.32
N THR A 60 4.24 8.73 -12.46
CA THR A 60 2.90 9.33 -12.52
C THR A 60 1.83 8.27 -12.28
N ALA A 61 2.09 7.01 -12.63
CA ALA A 61 1.17 5.91 -12.33
C ALA A 61 1.01 5.69 -10.84
N ALA A 62 1.94 6.10 -9.97
CA ALA A 62 1.78 5.98 -8.52
C ALA A 62 0.95 7.10 -7.87
N THR A 63 0.63 8.17 -8.62
CA THR A 63 0.01 9.37 -8.06
C THR A 63 -1.45 9.16 -7.69
N GLY A 64 -1.83 9.62 -6.50
CA GLY A 64 -3.19 9.54 -5.95
C GLY A 64 -3.59 8.13 -5.53
N LYS A 65 -2.62 7.26 -5.21
CA LYS A 65 -2.88 5.85 -4.92
C LYS A 65 -2.55 5.47 -3.49
N THR A 66 -3.40 4.62 -2.96
CA THR A 66 -3.10 3.81 -1.78
C THR A 66 -2.89 2.37 -2.18
N LEU A 67 -1.80 1.79 -1.68
CA LEU A 67 -1.44 0.41 -1.95
C LEU A 67 -0.99 -0.31 -0.68
N GLU A 68 -1.40 -1.56 -0.54
CA GLU A 68 -0.75 -2.51 0.36
C GLU A 68 0.47 -3.12 -0.34
N LEU A 69 1.58 -3.22 0.38
CA LEU A 69 2.83 -3.76 -0.16
C LEU A 69 3.27 -5.01 0.60
N VAL A 70 3.34 -6.13 -0.10
CA VAL A 70 3.90 -7.39 0.40
C VAL A 70 4.87 -7.97 -0.63
N ALA A 71 5.70 -8.89 -0.20
CA ALA A 71 6.56 -9.69 -1.04
C ALA A 71 6.21 -11.18 -0.87
N THR A 72 6.33 -11.93 -1.95
CA THR A 72 6.12 -13.38 -1.97
C THR A 72 7.34 -14.05 -2.58
N THR A 73 7.49 -15.36 -2.35
CA THR A 73 8.53 -16.16 -2.98
C THR A 73 8.52 -15.98 -4.50
N GLY A 74 9.68 -15.66 -5.09
CA GLY A 74 9.80 -15.50 -6.53
C GLY A 74 10.95 -14.60 -6.97
N GLN A 75 11.00 -14.31 -8.26
CA GLN A 75 12.00 -13.40 -8.82
C GLN A 75 11.73 -11.96 -8.37
N ALA A 76 12.81 -11.20 -8.12
CA ALA A 76 12.72 -9.79 -7.80
C ALA A 76 11.95 -9.01 -8.88
N THR A 77 10.91 -8.29 -8.47
CA THR A 77 10.12 -7.46 -9.39
C THR A 77 10.98 -6.34 -9.98
N ARG A 78 10.96 -6.22 -11.31
CA ARG A 78 11.71 -5.19 -12.05
C ARG A 78 10.84 -4.06 -12.59
N ASP A 79 9.58 -4.37 -12.91
CA ASP A 79 8.63 -3.40 -13.47
C ASP A 79 7.63 -2.96 -12.41
N LEU A 80 8.00 -1.93 -11.66
CA LEU A 80 7.12 -1.32 -10.67
C LEU A 80 6.06 -0.42 -11.31
N GLU A 81 6.32 0.11 -12.51
CA GLU A 81 5.37 0.97 -13.22
C GLU A 81 4.10 0.19 -13.57
N ALA A 82 4.26 -1.04 -14.06
CA ALA A 82 3.13 -1.93 -14.32
C ALA A 82 2.33 -2.25 -13.05
N LEU A 83 2.99 -2.43 -11.90
CA LEU A 83 2.29 -2.66 -10.63
C LEU A 83 1.50 -1.42 -10.20
N PHE A 84 2.08 -0.22 -10.30
CA PHE A 84 1.36 1.01 -9.98
C PHE A 84 0.17 1.26 -10.92
N ALA A 85 0.35 1.02 -12.21
CA ALA A 85 -0.68 1.24 -13.22
C ALA A 85 -1.88 0.31 -13.05
N ALA A 86 -1.70 -0.87 -12.46
CA ALA A 86 -2.76 -1.85 -12.21
C ALA A 86 -3.70 -1.47 -11.06
N LEU A 87 -3.29 -0.54 -10.20
CA LEU A 87 -4.08 -0.07 -9.06
C LEU A 87 -5.13 0.95 -9.52
N GLU A 88 -6.17 1.15 -8.72
CA GLU A 88 -7.13 2.24 -8.87
C GLU A 88 -6.63 3.52 -8.20
N VAL A 89 -7.18 4.67 -8.60
CA VAL A 89 -6.88 5.97 -7.98
C VAL A 89 -7.88 6.19 -6.84
N ASP A 90 -7.40 6.70 -5.72
CA ASP A 90 -8.24 7.02 -4.56
C ASP A 90 -9.25 8.12 -4.95
N THR A 91 -10.51 7.95 -4.56
CA THR A 91 -11.61 8.88 -4.89
C THR A 91 -12.22 9.58 -3.67
N GLY A 92 -11.79 9.21 -2.47
CA GLY A 92 -12.33 9.74 -1.21
C GLY A 92 -11.29 9.80 -0.10
N LEU A 93 -11.76 9.87 1.15
CA LEU A 93 -10.88 9.87 2.32
C LEU A 93 -10.36 8.45 2.64
N GLU A 94 -11.17 7.44 2.34
CA GLU A 94 -10.80 6.03 2.47
C GLU A 94 -9.93 5.55 1.30
N GLY A 95 -9.12 4.51 1.54
CA GLY A 95 -8.43 3.81 0.46
C GLY A 95 -9.43 3.06 -0.42
N VAL A 96 -9.07 2.82 -1.68
CA VAL A 96 -9.91 2.05 -2.60
C VAL A 96 -10.17 0.66 -2.01
N HIS A 97 -11.44 0.23 -2.02
CA HIS A 97 -11.95 -1.04 -1.51
C HIS A 97 -11.81 -1.26 0.00
N ASP A 98 -11.28 -0.28 0.74
CA ASP A 98 -11.20 -0.38 2.19
C ASP A 98 -12.60 -0.50 2.78
N ARG A 99 -12.74 -1.32 3.82
CA ARG A 99 -13.99 -1.42 4.55
C ARG A 99 -14.22 -0.15 5.36
N ASP A 100 -15.44 0.39 5.29
CA ASP A 100 -15.86 1.46 6.19
C ASP A 100 -15.92 0.94 7.63
N THR A 101 -14.89 1.24 8.42
CA THR A 101 -14.74 0.82 9.81
C THR A 101 -15.07 1.94 10.79
N LEU A 102 -15.03 3.20 10.36
CA LEU A 102 -15.41 4.37 11.14
C LEU A 102 -15.96 5.48 10.21
N PRO A 103 -17.28 5.56 10.04
CA PRO A 103 -17.88 6.64 9.27
C PRO A 103 -17.57 8.01 9.89
N LEU A 104 -17.34 9.06 9.09
CA LEU A 104 -17.11 10.45 9.55
C LEU A 104 -18.23 11.00 10.45
N ALA A 105 -19.45 10.48 10.31
CA ALA A 105 -20.59 10.86 11.16
C ALA A 105 -20.48 10.28 12.57
N SER A 106 -19.66 9.24 12.74
CA SER A 106 -19.40 8.53 13.98
C SER A 106 -18.09 8.95 14.65
N GLU A 107 -17.34 9.88 14.05
CA GLU A 107 -16.16 10.48 14.67
C GLU A 107 -16.57 11.34 15.88
N PRO A 108 -15.88 11.23 17.04
CA PRO A 108 -16.13 12.09 18.19
C PRO A 108 -15.97 13.58 17.82
N GLU A 109 -16.80 14.45 18.40
CA GLU A 109 -16.81 15.88 18.07
C GLU A 109 -15.46 16.57 18.31
N ASP A 110 -14.67 16.07 19.26
CA ASP A 110 -13.35 16.64 19.62
C ASP A 110 -12.23 16.33 18.61
N VAL A 111 -12.47 15.44 17.63
CA VAL A 111 -11.47 15.03 16.62
C VAL A 111 -11.90 15.29 15.18
N ARG A 112 -13.07 15.90 14.99
CA ARG A 112 -13.57 16.36 13.68
C ARG A 112 -12.88 17.62 13.17
#